data_AF-A0A7X9DP90-F1
#
_entry.id   AF-A0A7X9DP90-F1
#
_cell.length_a   1.000
_cell.length_b   1.000
_cell.length_c   1.000
_cell.angle_alpha   90.00
_cell.angle_beta   90.00
_cell.angle_gamma   90.00
#
_symmetry.space_group_name_H-M   'P 1'
#
loop_
_entity.id
_entity.type
_entity.pdbx_description
1 polymer ?
#
loop_
_entity_poly.entity_id
_entity_poly.type
_entity_poly.pdbx_seq_one_letter_code
_entity_poly.pdbx_strand_id
1 'polypeptide(L)'
;IMKSNTGNGRPTIRSLASLILVLSGIVVIVTSIVLLTGPPTHVAQFSDWKLVGLTKCQWNAVHVMTGLLFLVVSIFHVFLNWKPILSYVKCSGWRYSRLVAPVFVSFLITMYVGIGTLTGLPPMQQIIDWLRGTKIEYVRMYGVPPYGPAEKVSIKNLSGYMGWDLGQCIENMKKNGLKVGSTNQSVREIAENNGIPVGMVIESMRK
;
A
#
# COMPACT_ATOMS: atom_id res chain seq x y z
N ILE A 1 51.61 -23.40 -16.84
CA ILE A 1 51.16 -23.17 -15.44
C ILE A 1 50.05 -22.12 -15.48
N MET A 2 48.79 -22.57 -15.52
CA MET A 2 47.62 -21.67 -15.45
C MET A 2 47.53 -21.11 -14.03
N LYS A 3 47.68 -19.79 -13.86
CA LYS A 3 47.29 -19.12 -12.62
C LYS A 3 45.77 -19.16 -12.53
N SER A 4 45.22 -20.06 -11.71
CA SER A 4 43.85 -19.97 -11.25
C SER A 4 43.74 -18.70 -10.40
N ASN A 5 43.27 -17.60 -11.00
CA ASN A 5 42.90 -16.42 -10.26
C ASN A 5 41.55 -16.67 -9.58
N THR A 6 41.54 -17.58 -8.60
CA THR A 6 40.44 -17.69 -7.65
C THR A 6 40.62 -16.56 -6.65
N GLY A 7 40.30 -15.34 -7.11
CA GLY A 7 40.03 -14.23 -6.22
C GLY A 7 38.88 -14.68 -5.33
N ASN A 8 39.21 -15.12 -4.12
CA ASN A 8 38.27 -15.52 -3.09
C ASN A 8 37.59 -14.23 -2.58
N GLY A 9 36.71 -13.69 -3.43
CA GLY A 9 36.11 -12.37 -3.28
C GLY A 9 34.96 -12.45 -2.29
N ARG A 10 35.27 -12.38 -0.99
CA ARG A 10 34.24 -12.12 0.02
C ARG A 10 33.45 -10.89 -0.43
N PRO A 11 32.11 -10.95 -0.49
CA PRO A 11 31.32 -9.78 -0.88
C PRO A 11 31.69 -8.63 0.04
N THR A 12 32.14 -7.51 -0.54
CA THR A 12 32.38 -6.30 0.25
C THR A 12 31.04 -5.82 0.78
N ILE A 13 31.02 -5.26 1.99
CA ILE A 13 29.79 -4.72 2.61
C ILE A 13 29.05 -3.73 1.69
N ARG A 14 29.79 -3.03 0.81
CA ARG A 14 29.25 -2.14 -0.23
C ARG A 14 28.49 -2.90 -1.32
N SER A 15 29.06 -4.00 -1.84
CA SER A 15 28.39 -4.84 -2.85
C SER A 15 27.13 -5.49 -2.30
N LEU A 16 27.17 -5.95 -1.05
CA LEU A 16 26.02 -6.52 -0.36
C LEU A 16 24.91 -5.48 -0.18
N ALA A 17 25.23 -4.29 0.35
CA ALA A 17 24.26 -3.20 0.51
C ALA A 17 23.62 -2.79 -0.83
N SER A 18 24.40 -2.74 -1.90
CA SER A 18 23.90 -2.39 -3.24
C SER A 18 22.94 -3.45 -3.78
N LEU A 19 23.27 -4.74 -3.63
CA LEU A 19 22.41 -5.83 -4.10
C LEU A 19 21.10 -5.89 -3.31
N ILE A 20 21.17 -5.75 -1.98
CA ILE A 20 19.97 -5.69 -1.13
C ILE A 20 19.10 -4.50 -1.53
N LEU A 21 19.70 -3.33 -1.80
CA LEU A 21 18.96 -2.14 -2.23
C LEU A 21 18.21 -2.35 -3.54
N VAL A 22 18.84 -2.97 -4.54
CA VAL A 22 18.20 -3.26 -5.83
C VAL A 22 17.05 -4.27 -5.66
N LEU A 23 17.29 -5.38 -4.96
CA LEU A 23 16.28 -6.42 -4.77
C LEU A 23 15.08 -5.92 -3.95
N SER A 24 15.34 -5.23 -2.84
CA SER A 24 14.27 -4.62 -2.03
C SER A 24 13.55 -3.50 -2.80
N GLY A 25 14.27 -2.73 -3.61
CA GLY A 25 13.68 -1.69 -4.48
C GLY A 25 12.69 -2.24 -5.50
N ILE A 26 13.01 -3.37 -6.15
CA ILE A 26 12.08 -4.05 -7.07
C ILE A 26 10.79 -4.43 -6.33
N VAL A 27 10.90 -5.03 -5.15
CA VAL A 27 9.73 -5.42 -4.34
C VAL A 27 8.92 -4.19 -3.91
N VAL A 28 9.58 -3.13 -3.46
CA VAL A 28 8.91 -1.86 -3.09
C VAL A 28 8.17 -1.26 -4.29
N ILE A 29 8.75 -1.26 -5.49
CA ILE A 29 8.08 -0.76 -6.70
C ILE A 29 6.84 -1.59 -7.03
N VAL A 30 6.98 -2.93 -7.09
CA VAL A 30 5.86 -3.83 -7.38
C VAL A 30 4.73 -3.64 -6.37
N THR A 31 5.07 -3.65 -5.08
CA THR A 31 4.07 -3.46 -4.02
C THR A 31 3.46 -2.06 -4.04
N SER A 32 4.19 -1.02 -4.43
CA SER A 32 3.66 0.35 -4.59
C SER A 32 2.61 0.39 -5.70
N ILE A 33 2.88 -0.21 -6.85
CA ILE A 33 1.92 -0.31 -7.97
C ILE A 33 0.64 -1.02 -7.50
N VAL A 34 0.78 -2.14 -6.80
CA VAL A 34 -0.36 -2.88 -6.25
C VAL A 34 -1.18 -2.05 -5.25
N LEU A 35 -0.53 -1.29 -4.37
CA LEU A 35 -1.23 -0.46 -3.38
C LEU A 35 -1.89 0.78 -4.00
N LEU A 36 -1.33 1.29 -5.10
CA LEU A 36 -1.95 2.36 -5.90
C LEU A 36 -3.26 1.88 -6.53
N THR A 37 -3.37 0.63 -6.96
CA THR A 37 -4.59 0.08 -7.58
C THR A 37 -5.59 -0.55 -6.61
N GLY A 38 -5.18 -0.93 -5.40
CA GLY A 38 -6.05 -1.58 -4.42
C GLY A 38 -7.14 -0.66 -3.82
N PRO A 39 -8.17 -1.19 -3.15
CA PRO A 39 -9.23 -0.39 -2.50
C PRO A 39 -8.66 0.52 -1.40
N PRO A 40 -9.35 1.57 -0.94
CA PRO A 40 -8.89 2.34 0.23
C PRO A 40 -8.82 1.46 1.48
N THR A 41 -7.95 1.78 2.44
CA THR A 41 -7.62 0.88 3.56
C THR A 41 -8.83 0.54 4.44
N HIS A 42 -9.75 1.47 4.65
CA HIS A 42 -10.98 1.23 5.41
C HIS A 42 -11.97 0.29 4.67
N VAL A 43 -11.96 0.28 3.33
CA VAL A 43 -12.77 -0.66 2.53
C VAL A 43 -12.07 -2.01 2.39
N ALA A 44 -10.74 -2.02 2.37
CA ALA A 44 -9.95 -3.22 2.10
C ALA A 44 -10.21 -4.38 3.07
N GLN A 45 -10.62 -4.09 4.30
CA GLN A 45 -10.98 -5.11 5.29
C GLN A 45 -12.38 -5.69 5.06
N PHE A 46 -13.24 -4.98 4.33
CA PHE A 46 -14.63 -5.35 4.04
C PHE A 46 -14.77 -5.94 2.64
N SER A 47 -13.85 -5.61 1.75
CA SER A 47 -13.80 -6.15 0.40
C SER A 47 -13.14 -7.52 0.38
N ASP A 48 -13.65 -8.41 -0.48
CA ASP A 48 -12.98 -9.65 -0.86
C ASP A 48 -11.83 -9.44 -1.86
N TRP A 49 -11.33 -8.21 -1.96
CA TRP A 49 -10.27 -7.85 -2.88
C TRP A 49 -9.00 -8.64 -2.56
N LYS A 50 -8.56 -9.40 -3.55
CA LYS A 50 -7.31 -10.15 -3.53
C LYS A 50 -6.60 -9.96 -4.86
N LEU A 51 -5.28 -9.84 -4.79
CA LEU A 51 -4.41 -9.83 -5.97
C LEU A 51 -3.30 -10.87 -5.74
N VAL A 52 -3.14 -11.79 -6.69
CA VAL A 52 -2.22 -12.94 -6.57
C VAL A 52 -2.45 -13.72 -5.25
N GLY A 53 -3.71 -13.89 -4.86
CA GLY A 53 -4.10 -14.61 -3.63
C GLY A 53 -3.89 -13.84 -2.32
N LEU A 54 -3.26 -12.66 -2.35
CA LEU A 54 -3.03 -11.84 -1.15
C LEU A 54 -4.06 -10.72 -1.03
N THR A 55 -4.52 -10.49 0.19
CA THR A 55 -5.35 -9.33 0.55
C THR A 55 -4.54 -8.04 0.51
N LYS A 56 -5.21 -6.89 0.40
CA LYS A 56 -4.52 -5.59 0.44
C LYS A 56 -3.70 -5.40 1.73
N CYS A 57 -4.21 -5.87 2.87
CA CYS A 57 -3.50 -5.78 4.14
C CYS A 57 -2.18 -6.55 4.12
N GLN A 58 -2.16 -7.73 3.49
CA GLN A 58 -0.93 -8.53 3.31
C GLN A 58 0.04 -7.84 2.35
N TRP A 59 -0.44 -7.31 1.23
CA TRP A 59 0.38 -6.50 0.32
C TRP A 59 1.01 -5.29 1.03
N ASN A 60 0.23 -4.62 1.88
CA ASN A 60 0.71 -3.50 2.69
C ASN A 60 1.78 -3.95 3.70
N ALA A 61 1.59 -5.09 4.37
CA ALA A 61 2.58 -5.63 5.30
C ALA A 61 3.92 -5.93 4.62
N VAL A 62 3.88 -6.56 3.43
CA VAL A 62 5.09 -6.79 2.62
C VAL A 62 5.74 -5.46 2.23
N HIS A 63 4.96 -4.50 1.72
CA HIS A 63 5.46 -3.19 1.34
C HIS A 63 6.17 -2.47 2.50
N VAL A 64 5.54 -2.44 3.69
CA VAL A 64 6.10 -1.76 4.87
C VAL A 64 7.40 -2.42 5.31
N MET A 65 7.43 -3.75 5.43
CA MET A 65 8.62 -4.45 5.91
C MET A 65 9.77 -4.40 4.91
N THR A 66 9.49 -4.58 3.61
CA THR A 66 10.52 -4.44 2.58
C THR A 66 10.95 -2.99 2.37
N GLY A 67 10.03 -2.04 2.52
CA GLY A 67 10.31 -0.60 2.51
C GLY A 67 11.19 -0.16 3.67
N LEU A 68 10.98 -0.70 4.87
CA LEU A 68 11.85 -0.46 6.02
C LEU A 68 13.27 -1.01 5.77
N LEU A 69 13.39 -2.22 5.22
CA LEU A 69 14.67 -2.77 4.80
C LEU A 69 15.35 -1.86 3.76
N PHE A 70 14.61 -1.44 2.73
CA PHE A 70 15.11 -0.54 1.70
C PHE A 70 15.60 0.78 2.30
N LEU A 71 14.84 1.39 3.22
CA LEU A 71 15.20 2.65 3.89
C LEU A 71 16.48 2.51 4.71
N VAL A 72 16.56 1.50 5.57
CA VAL A 72 17.73 1.27 6.43
C VAL A 72 18.98 1.03 5.57
N VAL A 73 18.87 0.16 4.56
CA VAL A 73 19.98 -0.14 3.65
C VAL A 73 20.34 1.07 2.79
N SER A 74 19.38 1.90 2.38
CA SER A 74 19.63 3.15 1.66
C SER A 74 20.50 4.10 2.48
N ILE A 75 20.19 4.25 3.78
CA ILE A 75 20.97 5.09 4.70
C ILE A 75 22.41 4.56 4.78
N PHE A 76 22.60 3.26 5.02
CA PHE A 76 23.94 2.65 5.03
C PHE A 76 24.64 2.80 3.69
N HIS A 77 23.93 2.64 2.58
CA HIS A 77 24.47 2.77 1.24
C HIS A 77 25.00 4.20 0.99
N VAL A 78 24.25 5.22 1.41
CA VAL A 78 24.68 6.63 1.33
C VAL A 78 25.93 6.88 2.19
N PHE A 79 25.96 6.38 3.43
CA PHE A 79 27.13 6.53 4.31
C PHE A 79 28.37 5.83 3.74
N LEU A 80 28.22 4.60 3.24
CA LEU A 80 29.32 3.82 2.67
C LEU A 80 29.85 4.41 1.34
N ASN A 81 29.02 5.15 0.62
CA ASN A 81 29.33 5.79 -0.66
C ASN A 81 29.37 7.33 -0.58
N TRP A 82 29.57 7.89 0.62
CA TRP A 82 29.57 9.33 0.86
C TRP A 82 30.61 10.08 -0.01
N LYS A 83 31.82 9.52 -0.15
CA LYS A 83 32.89 10.12 -0.97
C LYS A 83 32.50 10.22 -2.46
N PRO A 84 32.03 9.14 -3.12
CA PRO A 84 31.43 9.23 -4.45
C PRO A 84 30.30 10.25 -4.57
N ILE A 85 29.37 10.27 -3.61
CA ILE A 85 28.24 11.23 -3.63
C ILE A 85 28.75 12.67 -3.62
N LEU A 86 29.69 12.99 -2.73
CA LEU A 86 30.30 14.33 -2.70
C LEU A 86 31.10 14.66 -3.95
N SER A 87 31.63 13.67 -4.69
CA SER A 87 32.32 13.95 -5.95
C SER A 87 31.38 14.51 -7.04
N TYR A 88 30.08 14.21 -6.97
CA TYR A 88 29.09 14.82 -7.86
C TYR A 88 28.76 16.28 -7.49
N VAL A 89 29.05 16.68 -6.25
CA VAL A 89 28.77 18.03 -5.73
C VAL A 89 30.03 18.91 -5.70
N LYS A 90 31.21 18.33 -5.44
CA LYS A 90 32.48 19.06 -5.36
C LYS A 90 32.96 19.46 -6.75
N CYS A 91 32.93 20.75 -7.02
CA CYS A 91 33.57 21.38 -8.17
C CYS A 91 34.95 21.94 -7.78
N SER A 92 35.97 21.67 -8.60
CA SER A 92 37.21 22.46 -8.62
C SER A 92 37.58 22.71 -10.09
N GLY A 93 37.71 23.99 -10.48
CA GLY A 93 38.16 24.42 -11.81
C GLY A 93 37.09 24.65 -12.89
N TRP A 94 37.56 24.98 -14.10
CA TRP A 94 36.82 25.45 -15.30
C TRP A 94 35.78 24.46 -15.89
N ARG A 95 35.57 23.29 -15.26
CA ARG A 95 34.53 22.29 -15.59
C ARG A 95 33.24 22.45 -14.76
N TYR A 96 33.07 23.59 -14.08
CA TYR A 96 31.94 23.96 -13.22
C TYR A 96 30.56 23.70 -13.86
N SER A 97 30.38 24.05 -15.14
CA SER A 97 29.08 23.93 -15.83
C SER A 97 28.57 22.48 -15.99
N ARG A 98 29.46 21.48 -16.18
CA ARG A 98 29.04 20.13 -16.60
C ARG A 98 28.55 19.25 -15.43
N LEU A 99 28.90 19.58 -14.18
CA LEU A 99 28.49 18.87 -12.97
C LEU A 99 27.44 19.63 -12.15
N VAL A 100 27.41 20.96 -12.20
CA VAL A 100 26.37 21.76 -11.53
C VAL A 100 25.02 21.62 -12.23
N ALA A 101 24.99 21.45 -13.56
CA ALA A 101 23.74 21.32 -14.31
C ALA A 101 22.88 20.11 -13.87
N PRO A 102 23.41 18.87 -13.74
CA PRO A 102 22.62 17.74 -13.22
C PRO A 102 22.10 17.93 -11.78
N VAL A 103 22.87 18.57 -10.91
CA VAL A 103 22.46 18.86 -9.52
C VAL A 103 21.31 19.87 -9.51
N PHE A 104 21.45 20.95 -10.28
CA PHE A 104 20.41 21.97 -10.38
C PHE A 104 19.13 21.44 -11.05
N VAL A 105 19.26 20.66 -12.13
CA VAL A 105 18.12 20.02 -12.82
C VAL A 105 17.42 19.02 -11.91
N SER A 106 18.15 18.16 -11.20
CA SER A 106 17.53 17.19 -10.27
C SER A 106 16.82 17.90 -9.11
N PHE A 107 17.38 19.00 -8.60
CA PHE A 107 16.72 19.85 -7.62
C PHE A 107 15.43 20.48 -8.17
N LEU A 108 15.48 21.09 -9.36
CA LEU A 108 14.30 21.70 -9.99
C LEU A 108 13.19 20.68 -10.27
N ILE A 109 13.52 19.49 -10.76
CA ILE A 109 12.54 18.42 -10.99
C ILE A 109 11.89 18.01 -9.67
N THR A 110 12.70 17.80 -8.62
CA THR A 110 12.20 17.42 -7.29
C THR A 110 11.26 18.49 -6.74
N MET A 111 11.66 19.77 -6.87
CA MET A 111 10.85 20.91 -6.43
C MET A 111 9.56 21.03 -7.24
N TYR A 112 9.63 20.84 -8.56
CA TYR A 112 8.46 20.85 -9.45
C TYR A 112 7.47 19.74 -9.09
N VAL A 113 7.94 18.52 -8.84
CA VAL A 113 7.06 17.41 -8.41
C VAL A 113 6.44 17.71 -7.05
N GLY A 114 7.23 18.18 -6.08
CA GLY A 114 6.75 18.51 -4.74
C GLY A 114 5.74 19.66 -4.71
N ILE A 115 6.14 20.84 -5.21
CA ILE A 115 5.27 22.03 -5.28
C ILE A 115 4.09 21.77 -6.21
N GLY A 116 4.32 21.12 -7.35
CA GLY A 116 3.28 20.80 -8.32
C GLY A 116 2.22 19.85 -7.77
N THR A 117 2.59 18.92 -6.89
CA THR A 117 1.62 18.09 -6.16
C THR A 117 0.73 18.94 -5.24
N LEU A 118 1.31 19.92 -4.53
CA LEU A 118 0.56 20.79 -3.60
C LEU A 118 -0.31 21.83 -4.32
N THR A 119 0.10 22.26 -5.51
CA THR A 119 -0.56 23.33 -6.29
C THR A 119 -1.45 22.80 -7.42
N GLY A 120 -1.53 21.47 -7.59
CA GLY A 120 -2.35 20.85 -8.64
C GLY A 120 -1.80 21.00 -10.06
N LEU A 121 -0.47 21.12 -10.21
CA LEU A 121 0.16 21.17 -11.53
C LEU A 121 0.15 19.80 -12.24
N PRO A 122 0.14 19.77 -13.58
CA PRO A 122 0.27 18.53 -14.34
C PRO A 122 1.70 17.94 -14.25
N PRO A 123 1.90 16.62 -14.38
CA PRO A 123 0.88 15.56 -14.46
C PRO A 123 0.31 15.14 -13.09
N MET A 124 0.79 15.73 -11.98
CA MET A 124 0.51 15.28 -10.61
C MET A 124 -0.99 15.27 -10.31
N GLN A 125 -1.71 16.33 -10.68
CA GLN A 125 -3.15 16.44 -10.47
C GLN A 125 -3.92 15.34 -11.21
N GLN A 126 -3.62 15.10 -12.49
CA GLN A 126 -4.30 14.06 -13.28
C GLN A 126 -4.09 12.66 -12.68
N ILE A 127 -2.87 12.36 -12.23
CA ILE A 127 -2.56 11.08 -11.60
C ILE A 127 -3.34 10.91 -10.29
N ILE A 128 -3.39 11.94 -9.45
CA ILE A 128 -4.13 11.91 -8.18
C ILE A 128 -5.63 11.73 -8.41
N ASP A 129 -6.20 12.44 -9.39
CA ASP A 129 -7.62 12.34 -9.70
C ASP A 129 -7.99 10.96 -10.25
N TRP A 130 -7.14 10.38 -11.10
CA TRP A 130 -7.31 9.00 -11.58
C TRP A 130 -7.27 7.98 -10.43
N LEU A 131 -6.29 8.10 -9.54
CA LEU A 131 -6.20 7.25 -8.35
C LEU A 131 -7.44 7.39 -7.46
N ARG A 132 -7.90 8.63 -7.23
CA ARG A 132 -9.09 8.93 -6.43
C ARG A 132 -10.35 8.33 -7.04
N GLY A 133 -10.56 8.49 -8.35
CA GLY A 133 -11.69 7.89 -9.06
C GLY A 133 -11.72 6.37 -8.86
N THR A 134 -10.57 5.72 -9.03
CA THR A 134 -10.44 4.27 -8.77
C THR A 134 -10.81 3.91 -7.32
N LYS A 135 -10.38 4.70 -6.32
CA LYS A 135 -10.76 4.46 -4.92
C LYS A 135 -12.27 4.64 -4.67
N ILE A 136 -12.91 5.63 -5.31
CA ILE A 136 -14.35 5.89 -5.17
C ILE A 136 -15.17 4.72 -5.72
N GLU A 137 -14.77 4.13 -6.84
CA GLU A 137 -15.46 2.96 -7.37
C GLU A 137 -15.41 1.76 -6.42
N TYR A 138 -14.28 1.53 -5.74
CA TYR A 138 -14.22 0.51 -4.70
C TYR A 138 -15.15 0.79 -3.52
N VAL A 139 -15.28 2.06 -3.11
CA VAL A 139 -16.23 2.46 -2.06
C VAL A 139 -17.67 2.19 -2.51
N ARG A 140 -18.01 2.44 -3.77
CA ARG A 140 -19.33 2.15 -4.33
C ARG A 140 -19.62 0.65 -4.39
N MET A 141 -18.64 -0.16 -4.79
CA MET A 141 -18.80 -1.62 -4.93
C MET A 141 -18.88 -2.36 -3.60
N TYR A 142 -18.04 -1.99 -2.62
CA TYR A 142 -17.91 -2.73 -1.36
C TYR A 142 -18.56 -2.06 -0.16
N GLY A 143 -18.99 -0.81 -0.30
CA GLY A 143 -19.54 0.00 0.79
C GLY A 143 -18.48 0.54 1.75
N VAL A 144 -18.95 1.35 2.70
CA VAL A 144 -18.14 1.90 3.78
C VAL A 144 -18.53 1.22 5.09
N PRO A 145 -17.57 0.75 5.90
CA PRO A 145 -17.92 0.18 7.17
C PRO A 145 -18.36 1.25 8.18
N PRO A 146 -19.26 0.90 9.12
CA PRO A 146 -19.75 1.84 10.11
C PRO A 146 -18.66 2.28 11.10
N TYR A 147 -17.70 1.40 11.40
CA TYR A 147 -16.51 1.69 12.19
C TYR A 147 -15.41 0.66 11.90
N GLY A 148 -14.22 0.87 12.49
CA GLY A 148 -13.10 -0.07 12.39
C GLY A 148 -13.49 -1.50 12.79
N PRO A 149 -12.64 -2.49 12.49
CA PRO A 149 -12.99 -3.81 11.95
C PRO A 149 -14.41 -4.34 12.27
N ALA A 150 -15.46 -3.66 11.80
CA ALA A 150 -16.85 -4.02 12.04
C ALA A 150 -17.22 -5.36 11.38
N GLU A 151 -16.43 -5.85 10.43
CA GLU A 151 -16.61 -7.18 9.84
C GLU A 151 -16.40 -8.30 10.86
N LYS A 152 -15.62 -8.05 11.92
CA LYS A 152 -15.28 -9.06 12.94
C LYS A 152 -16.23 -9.07 14.13
N VAL A 153 -17.08 -8.06 14.26
CA VAL A 153 -18.03 -7.98 15.40
C VAL A 153 -19.24 -8.85 15.13
N SER A 154 -19.90 -9.28 16.21
CA SER A 154 -21.16 -10.02 16.11
C SER A 154 -22.29 -9.12 15.60
N ILE A 155 -23.30 -9.72 14.94
CA ILE A 155 -24.49 -8.97 14.51
C ILE A 155 -25.24 -8.32 15.68
N LYS A 156 -25.20 -8.92 16.88
CA LYS A 156 -25.74 -8.34 18.12
C LYS A 156 -25.05 -7.04 18.51
N ASN A 157 -23.71 -7.02 18.49
CA ASN A 157 -22.94 -5.84 18.87
C ASN A 157 -23.06 -4.76 17.79
N LEU A 158 -23.06 -5.17 16.52
CA LEU A 158 -23.26 -4.26 15.40
C LEU A 158 -24.64 -3.58 15.48
N SER A 159 -25.73 -4.35 15.65
CA SER A 159 -27.07 -3.77 15.73
C SER A 159 -27.19 -2.81 16.93
N GLY A 160 -26.63 -3.18 18.09
CA GLY A 160 -26.60 -2.32 19.27
C GLY A 160 -25.84 -1.01 19.04
N TYR A 161 -24.68 -1.06 18.37
CA TYR A 161 -23.90 0.14 18.02
C TYR A 161 -24.65 1.04 17.03
N MET A 162 -25.35 0.44 16.06
CA MET A 162 -26.11 1.17 15.04
C MET A 162 -27.47 1.68 15.54
N GLY A 163 -27.88 1.31 16.76
CA GLY A 163 -29.21 1.62 17.30
C GLY A 163 -30.34 0.87 16.62
N TRP A 164 -30.07 -0.29 16.02
CA TRP A 164 -31.05 -1.13 15.34
C TRP A 164 -31.61 -2.21 16.27
N ASP A 165 -32.90 -2.54 16.09
CA ASP A 165 -33.51 -3.67 16.77
C ASP A 165 -32.94 -4.99 16.21
N LEU A 166 -32.35 -5.81 17.07
CA LEU A 166 -31.72 -7.06 16.67
C LEU A 166 -32.71 -8.05 16.06
N GLY A 167 -33.95 -8.10 16.56
CA GLY A 167 -35.00 -8.97 16.04
C GLY A 167 -35.34 -8.60 14.60
N GLN A 168 -35.58 -7.32 14.35
CA GLN A 168 -35.84 -6.78 13.01
C GLN A 168 -34.67 -7.02 12.05
N CYS A 169 -33.42 -6.78 12.48
CA CYS A 169 -32.26 -7.07 11.65
C CYS A 169 -32.19 -8.53 11.19
N ILE A 170 -32.50 -9.48 12.09
CA ILE A 170 -32.50 -10.92 11.76
C ILE A 170 -33.63 -11.26 10.80
N GLU A 171 -34.81 -10.70 11.00
CA GLU A 171 -35.96 -10.89 10.11
C GLU A 171 -35.67 -10.36 8.71
N ASN A 172 -35.12 -9.15 8.62
CA ASN A 172 -34.67 -8.50 7.39
C ASN A 172 -33.62 -9.34 6.65
N MET A 173 -32.61 -9.84 7.36
CA MET A 173 -31.60 -10.73 6.78
C MET A 173 -32.22 -12.03 6.23
N LYS A 174 -33.14 -12.67 6.98
CA LYS A 174 -33.84 -13.89 6.53
C LYS A 174 -34.72 -13.61 5.31
N LYS A 175 -35.42 -12.47 5.28
CA LYS A 175 -36.25 -12.03 4.15
C LYS A 175 -35.41 -11.83 2.87
N ASN A 176 -34.17 -11.37 3.03
CA ASN A 176 -33.18 -11.26 1.95
C ASN A 176 -32.47 -12.60 1.63
N GLY A 177 -32.92 -13.72 2.20
CA GLY A 177 -32.41 -15.06 1.89
C GLY A 177 -31.12 -15.45 2.62
N LEU A 178 -30.68 -14.67 3.62
CA LEU A 178 -29.44 -14.92 4.35
C LEU A 178 -29.62 -15.97 5.43
N LYS A 179 -28.68 -16.90 5.49
CA LYS A 179 -28.55 -17.90 6.55
C LYS A 179 -27.79 -17.29 7.72
N VAL A 180 -28.49 -17.14 8.85
CA VAL A 180 -27.92 -16.66 10.12
C VAL A 180 -28.06 -17.77 11.15
N GLY A 181 -26.95 -18.34 11.58
CA GLY A 181 -26.90 -19.45 12.54
C GLY A 181 -26.94 -19.02 14.00
N SER A 182 -26.36 -17.86 14.34
CA SER A 182 -26.37 -17.31 15.69
C SER A 182 -26.18 -15.79 15.70
N THR A 183 -26.72 -15.12 16.73
CA THR A 183 -26.56 -13.68 16.96
C THR A 183 -25.14 -13.27 17.37
N ASN A 184 -24.33 -14.25 17.77
CA ASN A 184 -22.91 -14.07 18.10
C ASN A 184 -21.98 -14.27 16.89
N GLN A 185 -22.48 -14.74 15.75
CA GLN A 185 -21.66 -14.86 14.54
C GLN A 185 -21.18 -13.50 14.07
N SER A 186 -19.94 -13.45 13.61
CA SER A 186 -19.40 -12.24 13.02
C SER A 186 -20.07 -11.91 11.70
N VAL A 187 -20.12 -10.63 11.34
CA VAL A 187 -20.66 -10.19 10.03
C VAL A 187 -19.91 -10.88 8.89
N ARG A 188 -18.59 -11.07 9.04
CA ARG A 188 -17.75 -11.78 8.08
C ARG A 188 -18.11 -13.26 7.95
N GLU A 189 -18.33 -13.97 9.05
CA GLU A 189 -18.75 -15.38 8.98
C GLU A 189 -20.08 -15.53 8.25
N ILE A 190 -21.03 -14.61 8.48
CA ILE A 190 -22.31 -14.61 7.75
C ILE A 190 -22.08 -14.34 6.27
N ALA A 191 -21.21 -13.37 5.93
CA ALA A 191 -20.84 -13.05 4.56
C ALA A 191 -20.23 -14.28 3.84
N GLU A 192 -19.26 -14.94 4.46
CA GLU A 192 -18.58 -16.13 3.95
C GLU A 192 -19.55 -17.32 3.78
N ASN A 193 -20.41 -17.58 4.76
CA ASN A 193 -21.39 -18.66 4.71
C ASN A 193 -22.47 -18.48 3.62
N ASN A 194 -22.72 -17.23 3.23
CA ASN A 194 -23.71 -16.89 2.21
C ASN A 194 -23.07 -16.52 0.86
N GLY A 195 -21.74 -16.49 0.76
CA GLY A 195 -21.02 -16.15 -0.48
C GLY A 195 -21.26 -14.72 -0.97
N ILE A 196 -21.51 -13.79 -0.04
CA ILE A 196 -21.78 -12.37 -0.36
C ILE A 196 -20.74 -11.45 0.30
N PRO A 197 -20.51 -10.24 -0.22
CA PRO A 197 -19.64 -9.26 0.43
C PRO A 197 -20.17 -8.82 1.81
N VAL A 198 -19.26 -8.51 2.73
CA VAL A 198 -19.60 -8.05 4.10
C VAL A 198 -20.55 -6.84 4.10
N GLY A 199 -20.38 -5.91 3.16
CA GLY A 199 -21.25 -4.73 3.02
C GLY A 199 -22.71 -5.08 2.76
N MET A 200 -22.98 -6.15 1.99
CA MET A 200 -24.34 -6.61 1.67
C MET A 200 -25.05 -7.19 2.91
N VAL A 201 -24.30 -7.80 3.83
CA VAL A 201 -24.85 -8.28 5.11
C VAL A 201 -25.34 -7.10 5.93
N ILE A 202 -24.53 -6.05 6.07
CA ILE A 202 -24.88 -4.83 6.83
C ILE A 202 -26.08 -4.12 6.18
N GLU A 203 -26.13 -4.06 4.86
CA GLU A 203 -27.28 -3.48 4.16
C GLU A 203 -28.56 -4.29 4.39
N SER A 204 -28.47 -5.62 4.41
CA SER A 204 -29.58 -6.53 4.67
C SER A 204 -30.08 -6.47 6.11
N MET A 205 -29.28 -5.99 7.06
CA MET A 205 -29.74 -5.73 8.44
C MET A 205 -30.64 -4.48 8.52
N ARG A 206 -30.44 -3.50 7.63
CA ARG A 206 -31.13 -2.21 7.64
C ARG A 206 -32.50 -2.22 6.95
N LYS A 207 -32.62 -2.93 5.82
CA LYS A 207 -33.80 -2.94 4.94
C LYS A 207 -34.83 -3.97 5.38
#